data_AF-A0A7Y5A2G0-F1
#
_entry.id   AF-A0A7Y5A2G0-F1
#
_cell.length_a   1.000
_cell.length_b   1.000
_cell.length_c   1.000
_cell.angle_alpha   90.00
_cell.angle_beta   90.00
_cell.angle_gamma   90.00
#
_symmetry.space_group_name_H-M   'P 1'
#
loop_
_entity.id
_entity.type
_entity.pdbx_description
1 polymer ?
#
loop_
_entity_poly.entity_id
_entity_poly.type
_entity_poly.pdbx_seq_one_letter_code
_entity_poly.pdbx_strand_id
1 'polypeptide(L)' 'PFSMLMASSIVQDGHGMLPLLAESPKGFIAVKAVNIAIGLAVGLLGIVVGF' A
#
# COMPACT_ATOMS: atom_id res chain seq x y z
N PRO A 1 8.99 -14.85 2.09
CA PRO A 1 8.99 -13.71 3.07
C PRO A 1 9.20 -12.35 2.38
N PHE A 2 9.89 -12.34 1.23
CA PHE A 2 10.08 -11.16 0.41
C PHE A 2 8.74 -10.57 -0.07
N SER A 3 7.78 -11.43 -0.44
CA SER A 3 6.45 -10.98 -0.85
C SER A 3 5.73 -10.11 0.21
N MET A 4 5.81 -10.51 1.49
CA MET A 4 5.24 -9.73 2.60
C MET A 4 5.95 -8.39 2.79
N LEU A 5 7.29 -8.36 2.67
CA LEU A 5 8.07 -7.13 2.77
C LEU A 5 7.73 -6.18 1.62
N MET A 6 7.62 -6.70 0.40
CA MET A 6 7.23 -5.94 -0.78
C MET A 6 5.82 -5.36 -0.64
N ALA A 7 4.84 -6.17 -0.21
CA ALA A 7 3.49 -5.69 0.08
C ALA A 7 3.48 -4.59 1.15
N SER A 8 4.26 -4.74 2.23
CA SER A 8 4.36 -3.72 3.28
C SER A 8 4.97 -2.41 2.78
N SER A 9 5.99 -2.47 1.91
CA SER A 9 6.63 -1.28 1.35
C SER A 9 5.67 -0.44 0.50
N ILE A 10 4.74 -1.07 -0.22
CA ILE A 10 3.72 -0.41 -1.04
C ILE A 10 2.67 0.31 -0.17
N VAL A 11 2.30 -0.28 0.97
CA VAL A 11 1.23 0.26 1.83
C VAL A 11 1.73 1.33 2.81
N GLN A 12 3.04 1.43 3.03
CA GLN A 12 3.68 2.23 4.07
C GLN A 12 4.07 3.67 3.67
N ASP A 13 3.65 4.17 2.50
CA ASP A 13 3.86 5.58 2.12
C ASP A 13 3.25 6.55 3.15
N GLY A 14 4.08 7.03 4.09
CA GLY A 14 3.67 7.94 5.16
C GLY A 14 3.96 9.40 4.84
N HIS A 15 5.13 9.69 4.25
CA HIS A 15 5.60 11.05 4.03
C HIS A 15 4.71 11.88 3.09
N GLY A 16 4.20 11.27 2.02
CA GLY A 16 3.24 11.93 1.11
C GLY A 16 1.81 11.94 1.62
N MET A 17 1.48 11.05 2.56
CA MET A 17 0.11 10.89 3.07
C MET A 17 -0.21 11.83 4.22
N LEU A 18 0.78 12.29 4.99
CA LEU A 18 0.55 13.24 6.10
C LEU A 18 0.03 14.61 5.60
N PRO A 19 0.62 15.22 4.55
CA PRO A 19 0.05 16.44 3.98
C PRO A 19 -1.32 16.23 3.34
N LEU A 20 -1.52 15.10 2.65
CA LEU A 20 -2.80 14.76 2.01
C LEU A 20 -3.91 14.51 3.05
N LEU A 21 -3.57 13.93 4.20
CA LEU A 21 -4.50 13.79 5.32
C LEU A 21 -4.93 15.14 5.89
N ALA A 22 -4.00 16.10 5.94
CA ALA A 22 -4.28 17.45 6.43
C ALA A 22 -5.12 18.29 5.45
N GLU A 23 -4.94 18.08 4.14
CA GLU A 23 -5.64 18.84 3.08
C GLU A 23 -6.97 18.20 2.66
N SER A 24 -7.00 16.88 2.48
CA SER A 24 -8.18 16.14 2.02
C SER A 24 -8.24 14.72 2.60
N PRO A 25 -8.99 14.51 3.70
CA PRO A 25 -9.19 13.18 4.28
C PRO A 25 -9.81 12.18 3.29
N LYS A 26 -10.64 12.66 2.35
CA LYS A 26 -11.21 11.83 1.28
C LYS A 26 -10.14 11.39 0.29
N GLY A 27 -9.25 12.31 -0.11
CA GLY A 27 -8.10 12.00 -0.96
C GLY A 27 -7.16 10.99 -0.28
N PHE A 28 -6.90 11.20 1.01
CA PHE A 28 -6.12 10.27 1.83
C PHE A 28 -6.71 8.85 1.82
N ILE A 29 -8.01 8.70 2.08
CA ILE A 29 -8.67 7.38 2.08
C ILE A 29 -8.62 6.74 0.68
N ALA A 30 -8.85 7.53 -0.38
CA ALA A 30 -8.80 7.02 -1.75
C ALA A 30 -7.41 6.48 -2.11
N VAL A 31 -6.35 7.24 -1.85
CA VAL A 31 -4.96 6.81 -2.10
C VAL A 31 -4.60 5.61 -1.22
N LYS A 32 -4.98 5.62 0.06
CA LYS A 32 -4.73 4.50 0.97
C LYS A 32 -5.40 3.21 0.50
N ALA A 33 -6.63 3.30 0.00
CA ALA A 33 -7.35 2.14 -0.53
C ALA A 33 -6.67 1.57 -1.78
N VAL A 34 -6.18 2.42 -2.68
CA VAL A 34 -5.42 1.99 -3.87
C VAL A 34 -4.13 1.29 -3.47
N ASN A 35 -3.33 1.87 -2.55
CA ASN A 35 -2.09 1.25 -2.09
C ASN A 35 -2.33 -0.10 -1.41
N ILE A 36 -3.39 -0.22 -0.59
CA ILE A 36 -3.77 -1.50 0.02
C ILE A 36 -4.16 -2.53 -1.04
N ALA A 37 -4.98 -2.16 -2.02
CA ALA A 37 -5.40 -3.07 -3.09
C ALA A 37 -4.21 -3.58 -3.91
N ILE A 38 -3.28 -2.70 -4.29
CA ILE A 38 -2.08 -3.06 -5.03
C ILE A 38 -1.15 -3.90 -4.16
N GLY A 39 -0.90 -3.50 -2.91
CA GLY A 39 -0.05 -4.24 -1.97
C GLY A 39 -0.56 -5.66 -1.71
N LEU A 40 -1.88 -5.84 -1.55
CA LEU A 40 -2.50 -7.16 -1.43
C LEU A 40 -2.38 -7.98 -2.72
N ALA A 41 -2.66 -7.39 -3.88
CA ALA A 41 -2.55 -8.08 -5.16
C ALA A 41 -1.11 -8.56 -5.40
N VAL A 42 -0.12 -7.69 -5.22
CA VAL A 42 1.30 -7.98 -5.40
C VAL A 42 1.79 -8.99 -4.35
N GLY A 43 1.34 -8.86 -3.09
CA GLY A 43 1.67 -9.81 -2.02
C GLY A 43 1.10 -11.21 -2.26
N LEU A 44 -0.16 -11.31 -2.68
CA LEU A 44 -0.78 -12.59 -3.01
C LEU A 44 -0.10 -13.23 -4.23
N LEU A 45 0.19 -12.45 -5.27
CA LEU A 45 0.95 -12.94 -6.42
C LEU A 45 2.34 -13.44 -6.01
N GLY A 46 3.05 -12.70 -5.16
CA GLY A 46 4.35 -13.13 -4.65
C GLY A 46 4.26 -14.45 -3.88
N ILE A 47 3.22 -14.66 -3.08
CA ILE A 47 2.98 -15.93 -2.37
C ILE A 47 2.72 -17.07 -3.37
N VAL A 48 1.88 -16.84 -4.38
CA VAL A 48 1.55 -17.85 -5.40
C VAL A 48 2.76 -18.26 -6.24
N VAL A 49 3.63 -17.31 -6.55
CA VAL A 49 4.88 -17.56 -7.31
C VAL A 49 5.99 -18.13 -6.42
N GLY A 50 5.83 -18.14 -5.09
CA GLY A 50 6.73 -18.78 -4.14
C GLY A 50 7.82 -17.85 -3.54
N PHE A 51 7.59 -16.54 -3.52
CA PHE A 51 8.50 -15.50 -2.98
C PHE A 51 8.10 -14.98 -1.58
#